data_AF-A0A066Z0V0-F1
#
_entry.id   AF-A0A066Z0V0-F1
#
_cell.length_a   1.000
_cell.length_b   1.000
_cell.length_c   1.000
_cell.angle_alpha   90.00
_cell.angle_beta   90.00
_cell.angle_gamma   90.00
#
_symmetry.space_group_name_H-M   'P 1'
#
loop_
_entity.id
_entity.type
_entity.pdbx_description
1 polymer ?
#
loop_
_entity_poly.entity_id
_entity_poly.type
_entity_poly.pdbx_seq_one_letter_code
_entity_poly.pdbx_strand_id
1 'polypeptide(L)'
;MAERGSAGALKYAHGTPARTTLDQLANTATGKCADLPNYDSNPAGTAVTQYGCNYGSDDNQMWNVEVTRYINGMPLYQFVNDKSGYCLDLPDYGTVPAGTPLCTVAPRTTTTSGRSSDRTPPRRPRALLPEGAGPRS
;
A
#
# COMPACT_ATOMS: atom_id res chain seq x y z
N MET A 1 22.93 3.01 -37.64
CA MET A 1 22.86 3.83 -36.41
C MET A 1 21.40 4.10 -36.12
N ALA A 2 20.83 3.50 -35.08
CA ALA A 2 19.52 3.88 -34.56
C ALA A 2 19.66 3.97 -33.05
N GLU A 3 19.61 5.20 -32.55
CA GLU A 3 19.64 5.55 -31.15
C GLU A 3 18.32 5.09 -30.50
N ARG A 4 18.41 4.31 -29.42
CA ARG A 4 17.28 4.05 -28.54
C ARG A 4 17.56 4.74 -27.22
N GLY A 5 16.71 5.72 -26.95
CA GLY A 5 16.76 6.61 -25.80
C GLY A 5 16.81 5.86 -24.46
N SER A 6 17.52 6.49 -23.54
CA SER A 6 17.67 6.08 -22.15
C SER A 6 16.30 6.02 -21.47
N ALA A 7 15.80 4.82 -21.21
CA ALA A 7 14.73 4.62 -20.23
C ALA A 7 15.36 4.83 -18.85
N GLY A 8 14.89 5.86 -18.15
CA GLY A 8 15.36 6.21 -16.81
C GLY A 8 15.35 5.00 -15.89
N ALA A 9 16.41 4.87 -15.10
CA ALA A 9 16.61 3.79 -14.17
C ALA A 9 15.47 3.71 -13.13
N LEU A 10 14.55 2.76 -13.27
CA LEU A 10 13.70 2.33 -12.17
C LEU A 10 14.55 1.52 -11.19
N LYS A 11 15.19 2.21 -10.25
CA LYS A 11 15.88 1.58 -9.12
C LYS A 11 14.88 1.26 -8.02
N TYR A 12 14.37 0.02 -8.01
CA TYR A 12 14.07 -0.70 -6.77
C TYR A 12 14.35 -2.19 -7.00
N ALA A 13 15.55 -2.62 -6.60
CA ALA A 13 15.92 -4.03 -6.60
C ALA A 13 15.65 -4.62 -5.23
N HIS A 14 14.72 -5.57 -5.14
CA HIS A 14 14.87 -6.82 -4.37
C HIS A 14 13.80 -7.84 -4.84
N GLY A 15 14.25 -8.79 -5.66
CA GLY A 15 13.45 -9.89 -6.22
C GLY A 15 12.57 -9.41 -7.37
N THR A 16 12.98 -9.63 -8.62
CA THR A 16 12.06 -9.50 -9.76
C THR A 16 10.82 -10.31 -9.42
N PRO A 17 9.62 -9.70 -9.30
CA PRO A 17 8.41 -10.47 -9.05
C PRO A 17 8.35 -11.56 -10.12
N ALA A 18 8.28 -12.82 -9.69
CA ALA A 18 8.27 -13.93 -10.65
C ALA A 18 7.06 -13.82 -11.60
N ARG A 19 5.99 -13.15 -11.13
CA ARG A 19 4.86 -12.64 -11.89
C ARG A 19 4.31 -11.38 -11.22
N THR A 20 3.93 -10.41 -12.04
CA THR A 20 3.11 -9.26 -11.66
C THR A 20 1.87 -9.26 -12.53
N THR A 21 0.71 -9.01 -11.94
CA THR A 21 -0.52 -8.74 -12.69
C THR A 21 -1.15 -7.48 -12.10
N LEU A 22 -1.52 -6.53 -12.97
CA LEU A 22 -2.17 -5.31 -12.56
C LEU A 22 -3.68 -5.53 -12.61
N ASP A 23 -4.33 -5.50 -11.44
CA ASP A 23 -5.75 -5.80 -11.30
C ASP A 23 -6.45 -4.85 -10.32
N GLN A 24 -7.77 -4.83 -10.38
CA GLN A 24 -8.60 -4.27 -9.33
C GLN A 24 -8.89 -5.33 -8.26
N LEU A 25 -8.87 -4.92 -7.00
CA LEU A 25 -9.27 -5.78 -5.89
C LEU A 25 -10.73 -5.48 -5.54
N ALA A 26 -11.64 -6.32 -6.04
CA ALA A 26 -13.08 -6.13 -5.86
C ALA A 26 -13.60 -6.85 -4.60
N ASN A 27 -14.36 -6.12 -3.79
CA ASN A 27 -15.17 -6.70 -2.74
C ASN A 27 -16.45 -7.30 -3.34
N THR A 28 -16.55 -8.62 -3.36
CA THR A 28 -17.67 -9.36 -3.94
C THR A 28 -19.01 -9.08 -3.25
N ALA A 29 -19.01 -8.65 -1.99
CA ALA A 29 -20.24 -8.33 -1.26
C ALA A 29 -20.82 -6.96 -1.64
N THR A 30 -19.99 -6.01 -2.08
CA THR A 30 -20.40 -4.63 -2.36
C THR A 30 -20.28 -4.25 -3.84
N GLY A 31 -19.55 -5.03 -4.64
CA GLY A 31 -19.21 -4.71 -6.02
C GLY A 31 -18.25 -3.52 -6.16
N LYS A 32 -17.61 -3.08 -5.07
CA LYS A 32 -16.70 -1.94 -5.03
C LYS A 32 -15.24 -2.38 -5.02
N CYS A 33 -14.35 -1.51 -5.50
CA CYS A 33 -12.92 -1.78 -5.60
C CYS A 33 -12.14 -1.12 -4.46
N ALA A 34 -11.04 -1.75 -4.05
CA ALA A 34 -10.10 -1.19 -3.09
C ALA A 34 -9.51 0.11 -3.62
N ASP A 35 -9.68 1.18 -2.85
CA ASP A 35 -9.48 2.55 -3.31
C ASP A 35 -8.78 3.41 -2.25
N LEU A 36 -7.97 4.37 -2.70
CA LEU A 36 -7.36 5.38 -1.85
C LEU A 36 -8.13 6.72 -1.98
N PRO A 37 -8.00 7.63 -1.01
CA PRO A 37 -8.69 8.91 -1.09
C PRO A 37 -8.24 9.76 -2.27
N ASN A 38 -9.21 10.31 -2.99
CA ASN A 38 -9.01 11.12 -4.20
C ASN A 38 -8.33 10.30 -5.30
N TYR A 39 -7.70 11.00 -6.25
CA TYR A 39 -6.97 10.41 -7.38
C TYR A 39 -5.46 10.37 -7.11
N ASP A 40 -4.72 9.65 -7.96
CA ASP A 40 -3.26 9.57 -7.96
C ASP A 40 -2.64 8.99 -6.66
N SER A 41 -1.33 9.21 -6.48
CA SER A 41 -0.55 8.63 -5.39
C SER A 41 -0.89 9.25 -4.03
N ASN A 42 -0.94 8.41 -2.99
CA ASN A 42 -1.11 8.81 -1.60
C ASN A 42 0.10 8.39 -0.75
N PRO A 43 0.40 9.09 0.36
CA PRO A 43 1.49 8.71 1.27
C PRO A 43 1.23 7.37 1.98
N ALA A 44 2.28 6.80 2.55
CA ALA A 44 2.15 5.66 3.46
C ALA A 44 1.31 6.02 4.69
N GLY A 45 0.59 5.04 5.24
CA GLY A 45 -0.39 5.19 6.32
C GLY A 45 -1.77 5.64 5.84
N THR A 46 -1.97 5.84 4.54
CA THR A 46 -3.28 6.17 3.97
C THR A 46 -4.20 4.97 4.10
N ALA A 47 -5.38 5.16 4.68
CA ALA A 47 -6.36 4.09 4.81
C ALA A 47 -6.86 3.65 3.44
N VAL A 48 -6.91 2.33 3.22
CA VAL A 48 -7.55 1.76 2.04
C VAL A 48 -9.05 1.62 2.33
N THR A 49 -9.86 2.15 1.43
CA THR A 49 -11.32 2.08 1.52
C THR A 49 -11.89 1.37 0.29
N GLN A 50 -13.18 1.52 0.03
CA GLN A 50 -13.81 0.97 -1.17
C GLN A 50 -14.67 2.02 -1.88
N TYR A 51 -14.57 2.08 -3.21
CA TYR A 51 -15.36 2.98 -4.04
C TYR A 51 -15.79 2.33 -5.37
N GLY A 52 -16.53 3.08 -6.19
CA GLY A 52 -16.93 2.60 -7.51
C GLY A 52 -15.70 2.27 -8.36
N CYS A 53 -15.68 1.07 -8.94
CA CYS A 53 -14.55 0.58 -9.72
C CYS A 53 -14.32 1.44 -10.97
N ASN A 54 -13.09 1.95 -11.11
CA ASN A 54 -12.60 2.72 -12.25
C ASN A 54 -11.32 2.07 -12.78
N TYR A 55 -11.45 1.35 -13.88
CA TYR A 55 -10.34 0.58 -14.45
C TYR A 55 -9.46 1.47 -15.32
N GLY A 56 -8.14 1.35 -15.17
CA GLY A 56 -7.17 2.13 -15.92
C GLY A 56 -6.38 3.07 -15.02
N SER A 57 -5.79 4.09 -15.62
CA SER A 57 -4.84 4.99 -14.95
C SER A 57 -5.46 6.26 -14.36
N ASP A 58 -6.76 6.47 -14.56
CA ASP A 58 -7.44 7.71 -14.17
C ASP A 58 -7.66 7.80 -12.65
N ASP A 59 -7.58 6.67 -11.97
CA ASP A 59 -7.73 6.56 -10.53
C ASP A 59 -6.53 5.82 -9.90
N ASN A 60 -6.57 5.62 -8.59
CA ASN A 60 -5.55 4.90 -7.83
C ASN A 60 -6.04 3.51 -7.34
N GLN A 61 -7.03 2.94 -8.02
CA GLN A 61 -7.67 1.66 -7.69
C GLN A 61 -6.97 0.43 -8.29
N MET A 62 -5.83 0.62 -8.96
CA MET A 62 -5.08 -0.46 -9.60
C MET A 62 -3.97 -0.97 -8.68
N TRP A 63 -3.90 -2.29 -8.53
CA TRP A 63 -2.98 -2.98 -7.62
C TRP A 63 -2.20 -4.06 -8.36
N ASN A 64 -0.88 -3.96 -8.30
CA ASN A 64 0.04 -4.99 -8.77
C ASN A 64 0.04 -6.15 -7.76
N VAL A 65 -0.40 -7.33 -8.21
CA VAL A 65 -0.33 -8.59 -7.47
C VAL A 65 1.01 -9.24 -7.76
N GLU A 66 1.90 -9.21 -6.78
CA GLU A 66 3.29 -9.62 -6.95
C GLU A 66 3.61 -10.84 -6.09
N VAL A 67 4.19 -11.87 -6.70
CA VAL A 67 4.73 -13.02 -5.95
C VAL A 67 6.08 -12.64 -5.35
N THR A 68 6.17 -12.64 -4.02
CA THR A 68 7.39 -12.25 -3.28
C THR A 68 8.33 -13.42 -3.04
N ARG A 69 7.80 -14.55 -2.57
CA ARG A 69 8.54 -15.78 -2.26
C ARG A 69 7.59 -16.97 -2.15
N TYR A 70 8.14 -18.17 -2.09
CA TYR A 70 7.39 -19.39 -1.82
C TYR A 70 7.74 -19.94 -0.44
N ILE A 71 6.76 -20.39 0.33
CA ILE A 71 6.94 -21.14 1.58
C ILE A 71 6.22 -22.47 1.42
N ASN A 72 6.94 -23.58 1.58
CA ASN A 72 6.40 -24.94 1.41
C ASN A 72 5.69 -25.13 0.05
N GLY A 73 6.24 -24.55 -1.02
CA GLY A 73 5.65 -24.61 -2.37
C GLY A 73 4.47 -23.65 -2.60
N MET A 74 4.03 -22.89 -1.60
CA MET A 74 2.93 -21.94 -1.70
C MET A 74 3.45 -20.51 -1.94
N PRO A 75 2.95 -19.76 -2.93
CA PRO A 75 3.35 -18.39 -3.17
C PRO A 75 2.81 -17.46 -2.07
N LEU A 76 3.65 -16.51 -1.66
CA LEU A 76 3.26 -15.37 -0.85
C LEU A 76 3.18 -14.12 -1.72
N TYR A 77 2.09 -13.39 -1.56
CA TYR A 77 1.78 -12.22 -2.37
C TYR A 77 1.97 -10.92 -1.61
N GLN A 78 2.30 -9.87 -2.36
CA GLN A 78 2.07 -8.49 -1.96
C GLN A 78 1.17 -7.82 -2.99
N PHE A 79 0.36 -6.87 -2.52
CA PHE A 79 -0.51 -6.07 -3.36
C PHE A 79 0.02 -4.65 -3.33
N VAL A 80 0.59 -4.17 -4.44
CA VAL A 80 1.29 -2.89 -4.52
C VAL A 80 0.43 -1.93 -5.33
N ASN A 81 0.06 -0.80 -4.73
CA ASN A 81 -0.68 0.24 -5.44
C ASN A 81 0.14 0.76 -6.62
N ASP A 82 -0.45 0.80 -7.81
CA ASP A 82 0.27 1.15 -9.05
C ASP A 82 0.78 2.60 -9.06
N LYS A 83 0.00 3.53 -8.48
CA LYS A 83 0.34 4.96 -8.44
C LYS A 83 1.39 5.30 -7.40
N SER A 84 1.29 4.72 -6.20
CA SER A 84 2.15 5.08 -5.07
C SER A 84 3.33 4.14 -4.85
N GLY A 85 3.27 2.91 -5.36
CA GLY A 85 4.27 1.89 -5.05
C GLY A 85 4.21 1.37 -3.61
N TYR A 86 3.17 1.72 -2.85
CA TYR A 86 2.98 1.24 -1.48
C TYR A 86 2.11 -0.01 -1.43
N CYS A 87 2.39 -0.88 -0.45
CA CYS A 87 1.69 -2.14 -0.27
C CYS A 87 0.39 -1.96 0.53
N LEU A 88 -0.65 -2.72 0.20
CA LEU A 88 -1.81 -2.93 1.04
C LEU A 88 -1.44 -3.93 2.15
N ASP A 89 -1.39 -3.45 3.39
CA ASP A 89 -1.02 -4.26 4.56
C ASP A 89 -1.70 -3.72 5.82
N LEU A 90 -1.55 -4.45 6.92
CA LEU A 90 -1.89 -3.97 8.25
C LEU A 90 -0.91 -2.87 8.67
N PRO A 91 -1.36 -1.91 9.51
CA PRO A 91 -0.45 -0.95 10.10
C PRO A 91 0.65 -1.66 10.92
N ASP A 92 1.79 -0.99 11.05
CA ASP A 92 2.93 -1.44 11.85
C ASP A 92 3.60 -2.76 11.41
N TYR A 93 3.26 -3.29 10.23
CA TYR A 93 3.86 -4.49 9.63
C TYR A 93 3.74 -5.77 10.47
N GLY A 94 2.68 -5.85 11.29
CA GLY A 94 2.51 -6.92 12.25
C GLY A 94 1.04 -7.26 12.51
N THR A 95 0.84 -8.20 13.42
CA THR A 95 -0.50 -8.56 13.89
C THR A 95 -1.12 -7.38 14.62
N VAL A 96 -2.35 -7.06 14.25
CA VAL A 96 -3.18 -6.03 14.89
C VAL A 96 -4.55 -6.61 15.23
N PRO A 97 -5.34 -5.97 16.11
CA PRO A 97 -6.69 -6.44 16.43
C PRO A 97 -7.58 -6.59 15.19
N ALA A 98 -8.48 -7.57 15.22
CA ALA A 98 -9.48 -7.74 14.17
C ALA A 98 -10.34 -6.47 14.01
N GLY A 99 -10.68 -6.15 12.77
CA GLY A 99 -11.41 -4.91 12.44
C GLY A 99 -10.51 -3.67 12.26
N THR A 100 -9.20 -3.79 12.46
CA THR A 100 -8.27 -2.71 12.10
C THR A 100 -8.27 -2.49 10.58
N PRO A 101 -8.51 -1.25 10.08
CA PRO A 101 -8.47 -0.98 8.66
C PRO A 101 -7.08 -1.22 8.06
N LEU A 102 -7.04 -1.72 6.83
CA LEU A 102 -5.81 -1.81 6.04
C LEU A 102 -5.36 -0.42 5.59
N CYS A 103 -4.06 -0.25 5.41
CA CYS A 103 -3.47 0.98 4.92
C CYS A 103 -2.35 0.72 3.92
N THR A 104 -1.93 1.78 3.22
CA THR A 104 -0.70 1.75 2.43
C THR A 104 0.52 1.71 3.35
N VAL A 105 1.49 0.85 3.07
CA VAL A 105 2.76 0.79 3.80
C VAL A 105 3.94 0.73 2.83
N ALA A 106 5.12 1.19 3.24
CA ALA A 106 6.32 1.03 2.42
C ALA A 106 6.61 -0.45 2.17
N PRO A 107 7.00 -0.86 0.95
CA PRO A 107 7.38 -2.24 0.66
C PRO A 107 8.46 -2.73 1.61
N ARG A 108 8.33 -3.98 2.08
CA ARG A 108 9.36 -4.58 2.94
C ARG A 108 10.58 -4.92 2.08
N THR A 109 11.64 -4.11 2.15
CA THR A 109 12.93 -4.48 1.55
C THR A 109 13.52 -5.68 2.30
N THR A 110 13.88 -6.74 1.58
CA THR A 110 14.51 -7.95 2.13
C THR A 110 16.02 -7.78 2.30
N THR A 111 16.49 -6.64 2.81
CA THR A 111 17.92 -6.46 3.08
C THR A 111 18.21 -6.91 4.51
N THR A 112 18.79 -8.11 4.60
CA THR A 112 19.66 -8.67 5.65
C THR A 112 19.80 -7.88 6.95
N SER A 113 19.29 -8.47 8.04
CA SER A 113 19.75 -8.36 9.44
C SER A 113 20.28 -7.01 9.96
N GLY A 114 19.66 -5.89 9.60
CA GLY A 114 19.73 -4.67 10.39
C GLY A 114 18.48 -4.61 11.24
N ARG A 115 18.61 -4.75 12.56
CA ARG A 115 17.55 -4.47 13.53
C ARG A 115 17.13 -3.01 13.33
N SER A 116 16.14 -2.76 12.48
CA SER A 116 15.67 -1.43 12.16
C SER A 116 14.71 -1.01 13.27
N SER A 117 15.31 -0.63 14.40
CA SER A 117 14.68 0.09 15.52
C SER A 117 14.24 1.51 15.13
N ASP A 118 14.34 1.88 13.84
CA ASP A 118 13.97 3.19 13.31
C ASP A 118 12.63 3.17 12.53
N ARG A 119 11.89 2.06 12.59
CA ARG A 119 10.55 1.97 11.99
C ARG A 119 9.52 2.51 12.97
N THR A 120 9.60 3.81 13.25
CA THR A 120 8.47 4.49 13.86
C THR A 120 7.42 4.67 12.75
N PRO A 121 6.24 4.04 12.83
CA PRO A 121 5.14 4.38 11.93
C PRO A 121 4.90 5.90 12.02
N PRO A 122 4.51 6.59 10.94
CA PRO A 122 4.09 7.98 11.07
C PRO A 122 3.01 8.02 12.15
N ARG A 123 3.32 8.63 13.30
CA ARG A 123 2.33 8.84 14.36
C ARG A 123 1.17 9.55 13.68
N ARG A 124 -0.02 8.94 13.71
CA ARG A 124 -1.24 9.64 13.30
C ARG A 124 -1.19 11.03 13.94
N PRO A 125 -1.37 12.14 13.20
CA PRO A 125 -1.55 13.41 13.86
C PRO A 125 -2.69 13.23 14.86
N ARG A 126 -2.39 13.49 16.14
CA ARG A 126 -3.39 13.47 17.20
C ARG A 126 -4.53 14.33 16.68
N ALA A 127 -5.73 13.75 16.56
CA ALA A 127 -6.92 14.54 16.26
C ALA A 127 -6.91 15.69 17.27
N LEU A 128 -6.82 16.93 16.77
CA LEU A 128 -7.00 18.12 17.56
C LEU A 128 -8.43 18.05 18.06
N LEU A 129 -8.62 17.50 19.25
CA LEU A 129 -9.81 17.76 20.04
C LEU A 129 -9.86 19.28 20.22
N PRO A 130 -11.00 19.94 19.94
CA PRO A 130 -11.11 21.36 20.24
C PRO A 130 -10.93 21.55 21.75
N GLU A 131 -9.85 22.21 22.14
CA GLU A 131 -9.71 22.72 23.50
C GLU A 131 -10.76 23.80 23.71
N GLY A 132 -11.67 23.60 24.66
CA GLY A 132 -12.56 24.66 25.12
C GLY A 132 -14.03 24.27 25.29
N ALA A 133 -14.30 23.38 26.24
CA ALA A 133 -15.58 23.38 26.94
C ALA A 133 -15.32 23.09 28.42
N GLY A 134 -14.95 24.13 29.16
CA GLY A 134 -14.95 24.07 30.63
C GLY A 134 -16.38 23.90 31.15
N PRO A 135 -16.55 23.34 32.36
CA PRO A 135 -17.87 23.17 32.95
C PRO A 135 -18.48 24.54 33.24
N ARG A 136 -19.70 24.77 32.75
CA ARG A 136 -20.54 25.87 33.22
C ARG A 136 -21.04 25.49 34.61
N SER A 137 -20.83 26.41 35.56
CA SER A 137 -21.40 26.41 36.91
C SER A 137 -22.92 26.33 36.91
#